data_AF-A0A1D7XBQ0-F1
#
_entry.id   AF-A0A1D7XBQ0-F1
#
_cell.length_a   1.000
_cell.length_b   1.000
_cell.length_c   1.000
_cell.angle_alpha   90.00
_cell.angle_beta   90.00
_cell.angle_gamma   90.00
#
_symmetry.space_group_name_H-M   'P 1'
#
loop_
_entity.id
_entity.type
_entity.pdbx_description
1 polymer ?
#
loop_
_entity_poly.entity_id
_entity_poly.type
_entity_poly.pdbx_seq_one_letter_code
_entity_poly.pdbx_strand_id
1 'polypeptide(L)' 'MDELKPPTISFIKKEKISELLNYFTQEEADILRMRYGIGQPAMPIYKIAKVKNMSVTQTKLLIRDIEKKLIKQLRTSR' A
#
# COMPACT_ATOMS: atom_id res chain seq x y z
N MET A 1 -15.09 0.71 20.04
CA MET A 1 -14.45 1.29 18.84
C MET A 1 -13.14 0.56 18.66
N ASP A 2 -13.14 -0.50 17.86
CA ASP A 2 -11.93 -1.27 17.61
C ASP A 2 -10.96 -0.45 16.75
N GLU A 3 -9.94 0.09 17.39
CA GLU A 3 -8.74 0.59 16.74
C GLU A 3 -8.09 -0.57 15.97
N LEU A 4 -8.47 -0.69 14.70
CA LEU A 4 -7.75 -1.47 13.70
C LEU A 4 -6.33 -0.89 13.61
N LYS A 5 -5.43 -1.42 14.44
CA LYS A 5 -3.99 -1.14 14.39
C LYS A 5 -3.55 -1.22 12.93
N PRO A 6 -2.73 -0.26 12.43
CA PRO A 6 -2.12 -0.41 11.13
C PRO A 6 -1.40 -1.76 11.11
N PRO A 7 -1.48 -2.53 10.02
CA PRO A 7 -0.76 -3.80 9.94
C PRO A 7 0.69 -3.52 10.25
N THR A 8 1.21 -4.14 11.30
CA THR A 8 2.63 -4.14 11.61
C THR A 8 3.32 -4.66 10.36
N ILE A 9 4.03 -3.79 9.65
CA ILE A 9 4.79 -4.14 8.45
C ILE A 9 6.01 -4.93 8.94
N SER A 10 5.81 -6.13 9.47
CA SER A 10 6.88 -6.98 9.97
C SER A 10 7.58 -7.76 8.85
N PHE A 11 7.03 -7.77 7.63
CA PHE A 11 7.53 -8.65 6.55
C PHE A 11 8.27 -7.94 5.41
N ILE A 12 8.11 -6.62 5.23
CA ILE A 12 8.71 -5.90 4.09
C ILE A 12 9.31 -4.57 4.55
N LYS A 13 10.62 -4.41 4.40
CA LYS A 13 11.30 -3.13 4.71
C LYS A 13 10.76 -2.02 3.82
N LYS A 14 10.47 -0.85 4.39
CA LYS A 14 10.01 0.34 3.65
C LYS A 14 10.94 0.72 2.50
N GLU A 15 12.24 0.53 2.68
CA GLU A 15 13.27 0.77 1.65
C GLU A 15 13.02 -0.06 0.39
N LYS A 16 12.78 -1.38 0.54
CA LYS A 16 12.45 -2.25 -0.58
C LYS A 16 11.16 -1.86 -1.27
N ILE A 17 10.14 -1.45 -0.51
CA ILE A 17 8.89 -0.98 -1.12
C ILE A 17 9.18 0.28 -1.95
N SER A 18 9.99 1.21 -1.41
CA SER A 18 10.37 2.46 -2.09
C SER A 18 11.09 2.20 -3.42
N GLU A 19 12.03 1.26 -3.46
CA GLU A 19 12.70 0.84 -4.70
C GLU A 19 11.71 0.26 -5.71
N LEU A 20 10.78 -0.57 -5.23
CA LEU A 20 9.79 -1.23 -6.06
C LEU A 20 8.70 -0.29 -6.59
N LEU A 21 8.48 0.87 -5.98
CA LEU A 21 7.50 1.85 -6.45
C LEU A 21 7.72 2.25 -7.92
N ASN A 22 8.97 2.21 -8.41
CA ASN A 22 9.31 2.52 -9.80
C ASN A 22 8.71 1.53 -10.83
N TYR A 23 8.31 0.33 -10.39
CA TYR A 23 7.68 -0.68 -11.24
C TYR A 23 6.15 -0.59 -11.28
N PHE A 24 5.57 0.35 -10.53
CA PHE A 24 4.13 0.58 -10.47
C PHE A 24 3.75 1.84 -11.23
N THR A 25 2.48 1.93 -11.64
CA THR A 25 1.94 3.19 -12.14
C THR A 25 1.94 4.25 -11.03
N GLN A 26 1.91 5.53 -11.41
CA GLN A 26 1.92 6.63 -10.43
C GLN A 26 0.77 6.51 -9.41
N GLU A 27 -0.42 6.09 -9.87
CA GLU A 27 -1.58 5.90 -8.98
C GLU A 27 -1.37 4.76 -7.96
N GLU A 28 -0.85 3.63 -8.42
CA GLU A 28 -0.55 2.47 -7.56
C GLU A 28 0.58 2.80 -6.57
N ALA A 29 1.62 3.49 -7.03
CA ALA A 29 2.72 3.94 -6.20
C ALA A 29 2.24 4.91 -5.11
N ASP A 30 1.33 5.83 -5.43
CA ASP A 30 0.69 6.73 -4.48
C ASP A 30 -0.10 5.97 -3.41
N ILE A 31 -0.87 4.95 -3.81
CA ILE A 31 -1.62 4.10 -2.88
C ILE A 31 -0.66 3.34 -1.95
N LEU A 32 0.44 2.81 -2.48
CA LEU A 32 1.47 2.14 -1.68
C LEU A 32 2.16 3.11 -0.70
N ARG A 33 2.48 4.34 -1.14
CA ARG A 33 3.04 5.39 -0.27
C ARG A 33 2.10 5.74 0.86
N MET A 34 0.81 5.90 0.57
CA MET A 34 -0.24 6.10 1.57
C MET A 34 -0.36 4.91 2.51
N ARG A 35 -0.36 3.69 1.99
CA ARG A 35 -0.57 2.46 2.77
C ARG A 35 0.59 2.16 3.71
N TYR A 36 1.83 2.28 3.23
CA TYR A 36 3.05 1.91 3.95
C TYR A 36 3.77 3.10 4.59
N GLY A 37 3.31 4.32 4.34
CA GLY A 37 3.90 5.54 4.87
C GLY A 37 5.32 5.76 4.38
N ILE A 38 5.47 5.91 3.06
CA ILE A 38 6.74 6.18 2.35
C ILE A 38 6.71 7.63 1.91
N GLY A 39 7.58 8.47 2.49
CA GLY A 39 7.56 9.92 2.28
C GLY A 39 6.36 10.64 2.89
N GLN A 40 5.49 9.93 3.62
CA GLN A 40 4.29 10.45 4.28
C GLN A 40 3.84 9.52 5.44
N PRO A 41 2.92 9.95 6.32
CA PRO A 41 2.34 9.08 7.35
C PRO A 41 1.56 7.91 6.74
N ALA A 42 1.67 6.73 7.35
CA ALA A 42 0.89 5.56 6.95
C ALA A 42 -0.60 5.79 7.23
N MET A 43 -1.45 5.45 6.26
CA MET A 43 -2.88 5.67 6.31
C MET A 43 -3.66 4.35 6.27
N PRO A 44 -4.74 4.23 7.07
CA PRO A 44 -5.64 3.09 6.99
C PRO A 44 -6.50 3.13 5.71
N ILE A 45 -7.01 1.97 5.29
CA ILE A 45 -7.75 1.80 4.02
C ILE A 45 -8.93 2.78 3.91
N TYR A 46 -9.68 3.01 4.98
CA TYR A 46 -10.82 3.94 4.96
C TYR A 46 -10.40 5.38 4.68
N LYS A 47 -9.20 5.79 5.11
CA LYS A 47 -8.67 7.14 4.86
C LYS A 47 -8.15 7.25 3.44
N ILE A 48 -7.51 6.20 2.93
CA ILE A 48 -7.10 6.10 1.51
C ILE A 48 -8.34 6.18 0.60
N ALA A 49 -9.42 5.47 0.95
CA ALA A 49 -10.67 5.49 0.21
C ALA A 49 -11.26 6.91 0.10
N LYS A 50 -11.22 7.68 1.20
CA LYS A 50 -11.62 9.10 1.20
C LYS A 50 -10.73 9.95 0.29
N VAL A 51 -9.41 9.80 0.37
CA VAL A 51 -8.45 10.57 -0.46
C VAL A 51 -8.63 10.24 -1.95
N LYS A 52 -8.89 8.98 -2.28
CA LYS A 52 -9.10 8.53 -3.68
C LYS A 52 -10.55 8.71 -4.16
N ASN A 53 -11.45 9.19 -3.31
CA ASN A 53 -12.89 9.31 -3.60
C ASN A 53 -13.51 7.99 -4.12
N MET A 54 -13.14 6.87 -3.48
CA MET A 54 -13.60 5.53 -3.80
C MET A 54 -14.34 4.90 -2.63
N SER A 55 -15.18 3.89 -2.90
CA SER A 55 -15.75 3.10 -1.80
C SER A 55 -14.65 2.32 -1.06
N VAL A 56 -14.85 2.08 0.24
CA VAL A 56 -13.91 1.31 1.08
C VAL A 56 -13.71 -0.10 0.50
N THR A 57 -14.78 -0.71 -0.02
CA THR A 57 -14.74 -2.04 -0.64
C THR A 57 -13.88 -2.05 -1.90
N GLN A 58 -14.08 -1.11 -2.82
CA GLN A 58 -13.24 -1.00 -4.03
C GLN A 58 -11.79 -0.72 -3.67
N THR A 59 -11.55 0.19 -2.73
CA THR A 59 -10.19 0.53 -2.26
C THR A 59 -9.49 -0.69 -1.66
N LYS A 60 -10.21 -1.52 -0.90
CA LYS A 60 -9.68 -2.75 -0.31
C LYS A 60 -9.28 -3.76 -1.39
N LEU A 61 -10.11 -3.93 -2.43
CA LEU A 61 -9.79 -4.80 -3.56
C LEU A 61 -8.57 -4.30 -4.34
N LEU A 62 -8.54 -3.00 -4.65
CA LEU A 62 -7.43 -2.36 -5.34
C LEU A 62 -6.11 -2.52 -4.58
N ILE A 63 -6.09 -2.20 -3.28
CA ILE A 63 -4.89 -2.37 -2.44
C ILE A 63 -4.45 -3.84 -2.45
N ARG A 64 -5.38 -4.80 -2.32
CA ARG A 64 -5.05 -6.23 -2.34
C ARG A 64 -4.38 -6.65 -3.64
N ASP A 65 -4.84 -6.16 -4.79
CA ASP A 65 -4.24 -6.51 -6.07
C ASP A 65 -2.87 -5.85 -6.29
N ILE A 66 -2.70 -4.61 -5.83
CA ILE A 66 -1.40 -3.93 -5.82
C ILE A 66 -0.42 -4.66 -4.88
N GLU A 67 -0.85 -5.07 -3.69
CA GLU A 67 -0.05 -5.83 -2.73
C GLU A 67 0.38 -7.19 -3.30
N LYS A 68 -0.49 -7.88 -4.06
CA LYS A 68 -0.10 -9.12 -4.77
C LYS A 68 1.00 -8.86 -5.81
N LYS A 69 0.88 -7.78 -6.60
CA LYS A 69 1.92 -7.38 -7.56
C LYS A 69 3.22 -7.07 -6.84
N LEU A 70 3.17 -6.38 -5.70
CA LEU A 70 4.33 -6.05 -4.87
C LEU A 70 5.03 -7.30 -4.34
N ILE A 71 4.27 -8.26 -3.81
CA ILE A 71 4.81 -9.55 -3.36
C ILE A 71 5.44 -10.33 -4.52
N LYS A 72 4.83 -10.30 -5.71
CA LYS A 72 5.40 -10.92 -6.91
C LYS A 72 6.77 -10.30 -7.23
N GLN A 73 6.86 -8.97 -7.30
CA GLN A 73 8.12 -8.27 -7.56
C GLN A 73 9.18 -8.55 -6.48
N LEU A 74 8.79 -8.56 -5.19
CA LEU A 74 9.68 -8.92 -4.08
C LEU A 74 10.26 -10.34 -4.19
N ARG A 75 9.51 -11.28 -4.79
CA ARG A 75 10.00 -12.64 -5.04
C ARG A 75 10.91 -12.72 -6.25
N THR A 76 10.73 -11.85 -7.24
CA THR A 76 11.53 -11.82 -8.47
C THR A 76 12.84 -11.04 -8.30
N SER A 77 12.89 -10.05 -7.41
CA SER A 77 14.12 -9.32 -7.03
C SER A 77 14.99 -10.05 -5.99
N ARG A 78 14.82 -11.37 -5.82
CA ARG A 78 15.58 -12.19 -4.87
C ARG A 78 16.48 -13.16 -5.61
#